data_AF-A0A0G1NMT1-F1
#
_entry.id   AF-A0A0G1NMT1-F1
#
_cell.length_a   1.000
_cell.length_b   1.000
_cell.length_c   1.000
_cell.angle_alpha   90.00
_cell.angle_beta   90.00
_cell.angle_gamma   90.00
#
_symmetry.space_group_name_H-M   'P 1'
#
loop_
_entity.id
_entity.type
_entity.pdbx_description
1 polymer ?
#
loop_
_entity_poly.entity_id
_entity_poly.type
_entity_poly.pdbx_seq_one_letter_code
_entity_poly.pdbx_strand_id
1 'polypeptide(L)'
;MKSGLPILDSLEITADAVGSSELKGVLLRVSREGIMKGLTVGEAFKRETYFPRVVVNLIAVSEKAGHMEDVLQTLSEFYESEIDSSIKILVSFLEPVLLLFIGLIVGMIALAIIIPVYQLVGSI
;
A
#
# COMPACT_ATOMS: atom_id res chain seq x y z
N MET A 1 -3.87 -12.51 -14.39
CA MET A 1 -4.20 -13.06 -15.73
C MET A 1 -3.84 -14.54 -15.88
N LYS A 2 -3.03 -15.12 -14.97
CA LYS A 2 -2.70 -16.56 -14.88
C LYS A 2 -3.87 -17.56 -14.98
N SER A 3 -5.10 -17.13 -14.71
CA SER A 3 -6.30 -17.98 -14.80
C SER A 3 -6.90 -18.08 -16.21
N GLY A 4 -6.31 -17.43 -17.23
CA GLY A 4 -6.82 -17.43 -18.60
C GLY A 4 -8.09 -16.59 -18.81
N LEU A 5 -8.50 -15.81 -17.79
CA LEU A 5 -9.65 -14.93 -17.86
C LEU A 5 -9.36 -13.71 -18.76
N PRO A 6 -10.33 -13.27 -19.58
CA PRO A 6 -10.23 -12.01 -20.31
C PRO A 6 -9.89 -10.84 -19.39
N ILE A 7 -9.07 -9.90 -19.87
CA ILE A 7 -8.64 -8.74 -19.08
C ILE A 7 -9.82 -7.90 -18.58
N LEU A 8 -10.88 -7.81 -19.39
CA LEU A 8 -12.09 -7.06 -19.07
C LEU A 8 -12.77 -7.61 -17.81
N ASP A 9 -12.96 -8.94 -17.76
CA ASP A 9 -13.56 -9.62 -16.62
C ASP A 9 -12.68 -9.49 -15.38
N SER A 10 -11.36 -9.61 -15.55
CA SER A 10 -10.41 -9.44 -14.44
C SER A 10 -10.45 -8.03 -13.83
N LEU A 11 -10.67 -7.00 -14.66
CA LEU A 11 -10.81 -5.61 -14.22
C LEU A 11 -12.12 -5.37 -13.48
N GLU A 12 -13.24 -5.93 -13.94
CA GLU A 12 -14.53 -5.80 -13.25
C GLU A 12 -14.49 -6.52 -11.89
N ILE A 13 -13.92 -7.74 -11.82
CA ILE A 13 -13.73 -8.46 -10.55
C ILE A 13 -12.85 -7.65 -9.60
N THR A 14 -11.74 -7.07 -10.11
CA THR A 14 -10.85 -6.23 -9.29
C THR A 14 -11.58 -4.98 -8.81
N ALA A 15 -12.44 -4.37 -9.63
CA ALA A 15 -13.24 -3.21 -9.25
C ALA A 15 -14.24 -3.52 -8.11
N ASP A 16 -14.72 -4.76 -8.01
CA ASP A 16 -15.57 -5.18 -6.89
C ASP A 16 -14.78 -5.55 -5.63
N ALA A 17 -13.51 -5.94 -5.77
CA ALA A 17 -12.64 -6.30 -4.65
C ALA A 17 -11.97 -5.08 -3.97
N VAL A 18 -11.84 -3.94 -4.66
CA VAL A 18 -11.21 -2.74 -4.09
C VAL A 18 -12.12 -2.05 -3.06
N GLY A 19 -11.52 -1.59 -1.95
CA GLY A 19 -12.25 -0.92 -0.86
C GLY A 19 -12.55 0.57 -1.08
N SER A 20 -11.91 1.23 -2.05
CA SER A 20 -12.15 2.65 -2.37
C SER A 20 -13.18 2.79 -3.48
N SER A 21 -14.21 3.62 -3.24
CA SER A 21 -15.25 3.93 -4.23
C SER A 21 -14.68 4.69 -5.43
N GLU A 22 -13.67 5.53 -5.20
CA GLU A 22 -12.97 6.28 -6.25
C GLU A 22 -12.21 5.32 -7.17
N LEU A 23 -11.42 4.41 -6.59
CA LEU A 23 -10.66 3.41 -7.35
C LEU A 23 -11.58 2.44 -8.10
N LYS A 24 -12.70 2.03 -7.49
CA LYS A 24 -13.74 1.27 -8.17
C LYS A 24 -14.24 2.00 -9.41
N GLY A 25 -14.57 3.29 -9.27
CA GLY A 25 -15.02 4.12 -10.39
C GLY A 25 -13.98 4.23 -11.50
N VAL A 26 -12.70 4.40 -11.15
CA VAL A 26 -11.57 4.43 -12.09
C VAL A 26 -11.48 3.11 -12.87
N LEU A 27 -11.47 1.96 -12.19
CA LEU A 27 -11.35 0.64 -12.84
C LEU A 27 -12.54 0.33 -13.76
N LEU A 28 -13.76 0.70 -13.36
CA LEU A 28 -14.95 0.54 -14.19
C LEU A 28 -14.90 1.43 -15.45
N ARG A 29 -14.38 2.66 -15.37
CA ARG A 29 -14.18 3.51 -16.55
C ARG A 29 -13.13 2.94 -17.49
N VAL A 30 -11.99 2.47 -16.97
CA VAL A 30 -10.96 1.79 -17.77
C VAL A 30 -11.56 0.59 -18.52
N SER A 31 -12.33 -0.24 -17.84
CA SER A 31 -13.00 -1.41 -18.42
C SER A 31 -14.06 -1.03 -19.46
N ARG A 32 -15.08 -0.27 -19.06
CA ARG A 32 -16.30 -0.03 -19.86
C ARG A 32 -16.16 1.10 -20.88
N GLU A 33 -15.45 2.17 -20.52
CA GLU A 33 -15.28 3.33 -21.39
C GLU A 33 -13.99 3.28 -22.20
N GLY A 34 -13.02 2.45 -21.78
CA GLY A 34 -11.77 2.24 -22.49
C GLY A 34 -11.77 0.95 -23.32
N ILE A 35 -11.48 -0.17 -22.66
CA ILE A 35 -11.17 -1.45 -23.30
C ILE A 35 -12.37 -2.00 -24.08
N MET A 36 -13.57 -1.98 -23.50
CA MET A 36 -14.80 -2.43 -24.17
C MET A 36 -15.13 -1.63 -25.44
N LYS A 37 -14.69 -0.37 -25.52
CA LYS A 37 -14.87 0.50 -26.70
C LYS A 37 -13.74 0.37 -27.72
N GLY A 38 -12.81 -0.57 -27.53
CA GLY A 38 -11.73 -0.87 -28.47
C GLY A 38 -10.45 -0.07 -28.25
N LEU A 39 -10.29 0.63 -27.12
CA LEU A 39 -8.99 1.19 -26.76
C LEU A 39 -8.04 0.07 -26.34
N THR A 40 -6.76 0.29 -26.61
CA THR A 40 -5.69 -0.53 -26.02
C THR A 40 -5.68 -0.35 -24.50
N VAL A 41 -5.20 -1.37 -23.78
CA VAL A 41 -5.08 -1.34 -22.32
C VAL A 41 -4.23 -0.14 -21.90
N GLY A 42 -3.10 0.08 -22.55
CA GLY A 42 -2.24 1.24 -22.28
C GLY A 42 -2.97 2.59 -22.44
N GLU A 43 -3.78 2.76 -23.49
CA GLU A 43 -4.55 3.98 -23.73
C GLU A 43 -5.69 4.16 -22.71
N ALA A 44 -6.37 3.08 -22.34
CA ALA A 44 -7.43 3.10 -21.35
C ALA A 44 -6.89 3.54 -19.98
N PHE A 45 -5.76 2.98 -19.54
CA PHE A 45 -5.10 3.37 -18.29
C PHE A 45 -4.54 4.81 -18.34
N LYS A 46 -4.11 5.30 -19.52
CA LYS A 46 -3.59 6.66 -19.71
C LYS A 46 -4.64 7.75 -19.53
N ARG A 47 -5.92 7.44 -19.72
CA ARG A 47 -7.03 8.39 -19.54
C ARG A 47 -7.33 8.71 -18.08
N GLU A 48 -6.86 7.86 -17.16
CA GLU A 48 -7.07 8.02 -15.73
C GLU A 48 -5.82 8.59 -15.06
N THR A 49 -6.01 9.59 -14.20
CA THR A 49 -4.92 10.26 -13.46
C THR A 49 -4.46 9.50 -12.22
N TYR A 50 -5.15 8.40 -11.87
CA TYR A 50 -4.84 7.60 -10.69
C TYR A 50 -3.56 6.76 -10.85
N PHE A 51 -3.20 6.40 -12.09
CA PHE A 51 -2.07 5.51 -12.35
C PHE A 51 -0.78 6.30 -12.65
N PRO A 52 0.36 5.92 -12.04
CA PRO A 52 1.64 6.54 -12.35
C PRO A 52 2.00 6.39 -13.84
N ARG A 53 2.56 7.46 -14.43
CA ARG A 53 2.93 7.47 -15.87
C ARG A 53 3.86 6.33 -16.28
N VAL A 54 4.75 5.93 -15.38
CA VAL A 54 5.70 4.83 -15.61
C VAL A 54 4.96 3.51 -15.80
N VAL A 55 3.98 3.22 -14.94
CA VAL A 55 3.13 2.01 -15.02
C VAL A 55 2.34 1.99 -16.33
N VAL A 56 1.69 3.12 -16.66
CA VAL A 56 0.93 3.24 -17.91
C VAL A 56 1.80 3.00 -19.14
N ASN A 57 3.02 3.56 -19.16
CA ASN A 57 3.95 3.36 -20.26
C ASN A 57 4.43 1.91 -20.37
N LEU A 58 4.73 1.26 -19.24
CA LEU A 58 5.12 -0.16 -19.22
C LEU A 58 4.00 -1.05 -19.76
N ILE A 59 2.75 -0.81 -19.34
CA ILE A 59 1.57 -1.52 -19.86
C ILE A 59 1.46 -1.33 -21.37
N ALA A 60 1.53 -0.08 -21.86
CA ALA A 60 1.42 0.23 -23.29
C ALA A 60 2.53 -0.43 -24.15
N VAL A 61 3.74 -0.56 -23.62
CA VAL A 61 4.85 -1.26 -24.29
C VAL A 61 4.64 -2.78 -24.25
N SER A 62 4.21 -3.30 -23.11
CA SER A 62 4.00 -4.73 -22.89
C SER A 62 2.86 -5.32 -23.74
N GLU A 63 1.81 -4.53 -23.99
CA GLU A 63 0.67 -4.91 -24.81
C GLU A 63 1.08 -5.11 -26.27
N LYS A 64 1.91 -4.21 -26.81
CA LYS A 64 2.47 -4.33 -28.17
C LYS A 64 3.45 -5.48 -28.31
N ALA A 65 4.20 -5.75 -27.24
CA ALA A 65 5.14 -6.85 -27.21
C ALA A 65 4.44 -8.21 -27.02
N GLY A 66 3.21 -8.25 -26.50
CA GLY A 66 2.50 -9.49 -26.16
C GLY A 66 2.93 -10.13 -24.83
N HIS A 67 3.63 -9.40 -23.96
CA HIS A 67 4.19 -9.90 -22.69
C HIS A 67 3.55 -9.21 -21.47
N MET A 68 2.27 -8.85 -21.59
CA MET A 68 1.56 -8.08 -20.56
C MET A 68 1.45 -8.84 -19.23
N GLU A 69 1.34 -10.17 -19.28
CA GLU A 69 1.28 -11.00 -18.08
C GLU A 69 2.57 -10.91 -17.24
N ASP A 70 3.74 -10.99 -17.86
CA ASP A 70 5.04 -10.90 -17.18
C ASP A 70 5.26 -9.52 -16.55
N VAL A 71 4.87 -8.46 -17.27
CA VAL A 71 4.99 -7.09 -16.76
C VAL A 71 4.04 -6.83 -15.60
N LEU A 72 2.79 -7.29 -15.67
CA LEU A 72 1.85 -7.18 -14.56
C LEU A 72 2.30 -7.99 -13.33
N GLN A 73 2.91 -9.16 -13.54
CA GLN A 73 3.51 -9.94 -12.45
C GLN A 73 4.67 -9.18 -11.79
N THR A 74 5.56 -8.59 -12.59
CA THR A 74 6.69 -7.79 -12.09
C THR A 74 6.21 -6.56 -11.32
N LEU A 75 5.17 -5.88 -11.81
CA LEU A 75 4.55 -4.76 -11.10
C LEU A 75 3.91 -5.20 -9.78
N SER A 76 3.25 -6.36 -9.76
CA SER A 76 2.68 -6.92 -8.53
C SER A 76 3.76 -7.17 -7.48
N GLU A 77 4.85 -7.83 -7.87
CA GLU A 77 5.99 -8.14 -6.98
C GLU A 77 6.66 -6.86 -6.47
N PHE A 78 6.80 -5.85 -7.34
CA PHE A 78 7.33 -4.54 -6.95
C PHE A 78 6.47 -3.87 -5.88
N TYR A 79 5.16 -3.77 -6.08
CA TYR A 79 4.26 -3.12 -5.13
C TYR A 79 4.11 -3.92 -3.83
N GLU A 80 4.12 -5.25 -3.90
CA GLU A 80 4.13 -6.11 -2.71
C GLU A 80 5.38 -5.86 -1.86
N SER A 81 6.56 -5.80 -2.50
CA SER A 81 7.82 -5.49 -1.82
C SER A 81 7.85 -4.07 -1.22
N GLU A 82 7.25 -3.09 -1.91
CA GLU A 82 7.12 -1.71 -1.42
C GLU A 82 6.21 -1.64 -0.19
N ILE A 83 5.10 -2.37 -0.18
CA ILE A 83 4.18 -2.48 0.95
C ILE A 83 4.88 -3.16 2.14
N ASP A 84 5.53 -4.30 1.93
CA ASP A 84 6.25 -5.02 2.97
C ASP A 84 7.35 -4.17 3.62
N SER A 85 8.10 -3.43 2.78
CA SER A 85 9.13 -2.51 3.24
C SER A 85 8.53 -1.38 4.08
N SER A 86 7.40 -0.82 3.63
CA SER A 86 6.69 0.23 4.35
C SER A 86 6.17 -0.25 5.71
N ILE A 87 5.58 -1.45 5.75
CA ILE A 87 5.12 -2.08 7.00
C ILE A 87 6.31 -2.28 7.95
N LYS A 88 7.42 -2.83 7.45
CA LYS A 88 8.62 -3.06 8.27
C LYS A 88 9.16 -1.77 8.86
N ILE A 89 9.20 -0.70 8.09
CA ILE A 89 9.59 0.63 8.59
C ILE A 89 8.62 1.09 9.68
N LEU A 90 7.31 0.98 9.43
CA LEU A 90 6.27 1.38 10.38
C LEU A 90 6.41 0.64 11.73
N VAL A 91 6.62 -0.68 11.68
CA VAL A 91 6.82 -1.53 12.86
C VAL A 91 8.15 -1.19 13.55
N SER A 92 9.22 -0.94 12.78
CA SER A 92 10.52 -0.57 13.34
C SER A 92 10.50 0.77 14.09
N PHE A 93 9.64 1.71 13.71
CA PHE A 93 9.43 2.96 14.46
C PHE A 93 8.55 2.77 15.70
N LEU A 94 7.66 1.77 15.70
CA LEU A 94 6.76 1.49 16.81
C LEU A 94 7.51 0.96 18.04
N GLU A 95 8.54 0.13 17.84
CA GLU A 95 9.37 -0.42 18.92
C GLU A 95 10.02 0.65 19.83
N PRO A 96 10.79 1.64 19.32
CA PRO A 96 11.39 2.68 20.16
C PRO A 96 10.36 3.57 20.84
N VAL A 97 9.20 3.82 20.22
CA VAL A 97 8.11 4.59 20.82
C VAL A 97 7.53 3.84 22.02
N LEU A 98 7.29 2.53 21.90
CA LEU A 98 6.84 1.70 23.02
C LEU A 98 7.86 1.67 24.17
N LEU A 99 9.15 1.53 23.85
CA LEU A 99 10.21 1.52 24.86
C LEU A 99 10.29 2.86 25.61
N LEU A 100 10.20 3.99 24.90
CA LEU A 100 10.15 5.32 25.53
C LEU A 100 8.92 5.48 26.43
N PHE A 101 7.75 5.02 25.96
CA PHE A 101 6.51 5.10 26.72
C PHE A 101 6.58 4.27 28.01
N ILE A 102 7.06 3.02 27.93
CA ILE A 102 7.24 2.15 29.10
C ILE A 102 8.30 2.73 30.04
N GLY A 103 9.42 3.19 29.49
CA GLY A 103 10.50 3.82 30.26
C GLY A 103 10.02 5.05 31.04
N LEU A 104 9.18 5.88 30.42
CA LEU A 104 8.57 7.03 31.08
C LEU A 104 7.67 6.61 32.24
N ILE A 105 6.79 5.62 32.03
CA ILE A 105 5.89 5.13 33.08
C ILE A 105 6.69 4.57 34.26
N VAL A 106 7.67 3.71 33.99
CA VAL A 106 8.50 3.09 35.03
C VAL A 106 9.33 4.16 35.75
N GLY A 107 9.90 5.12 35.02
CA GLY A 107 10.67 6.23 35.59
C GLY A 107 9.82 7.12 36.50
N MET A 108 8.59 7.44 36.09
CA MET A 108 7.65 8.22 36.90
C MET A 108 7.28 7.50 38.20
N ILE A 109 7.01 6.19 38.15
CA ILE A 109 6.71 5.38 39.34
C ILE A 109 7.92 5.34 40.28
N ALA A 110 9.13 5.13 39.74
CA ALA A 110 10.35 5.09 40.53
C ALA A 110 10.60 6.42 41.26
N LEU A 111 10.46 7.57 40.57
CA LEU A 111 10.58 8.89 41.17
C LEU A 111 9.54 9.14 42.26
N ALA A 112 8.28 8.74 42.01
CA ALA A 112 7.20 8.87 42.99
C ALA A 112 7.46 8.10 44.30
N ILE A 113 8.25 7.02 44.26
CA ILE A 113 8.64 6.24 45.44
C ILE A 113 9.94 6.77 46.07
N ILE A 114 10.96 7.10 45.26
CA ILE A 114 12.28 7.50 45.76
C ILE A 114 12.23 8.86 46.48
N ILE A 115 11.49 9.84 45.94
CA ILE A 115 11.38 11.17 46.53
C ILE A 115 10.88 11.13 48.00
N PRO A 116 9.74 10.50 48.33
CA PRO A 116 9.27 10.45 49.71
C PRO A 116 10.19 9.64 50.63
N VAL A 117 10.84 8.58 50.13
CA VAL A 117 11.82 7.81 50.91
C VAL A 117 13.01 8.67 51.30
N TYR A 118 13.55 9.47 50.38
CA TYR A 118 14.64 10.40 50.68
C TYR A 118 14.23 11.46 51.71
N GLN A 119 13.00 11.99 51.62
CA GLN A 119 12.48 12.94 52.58
C GLN A 119 12.37 12.34 53.99
N LEU A 120 11.88 11.09 54.10
CA LEU A 120 11.80 10.35 55.36
C LEU A 120 13.17 10.12 56.01
N VAL A 121 14.17 9.72 55.21
CA VAL A 121 15.53 9.44 55.71
C VAL A 121 16.30 10.71 56.04
N GLY A 122 16.13 11.78 55.27
CA GLY A 122 16.79 13.07 55.51
C GLY A 122 16.16 13.91 56.61
N SER A 123 14.95 13.56 57.07
CA SER A 123 14.25 14.24 58.18
C SER A 123 14.59 13.69 59.58
N ILE A 124 15.56 12.78 59.69
CA ILE A 124 16.04 12.17 60.94
C ILE A 124 17.42 12.74 61.29
#